data_AF-A0A354FLG8-F1
#
_entry.id   AF-A0A354FLG8-F1
#
_cell.length_a   1.000
_cell.length_b   1.000
_cell.length_c   1.000
_cell.angle_alpha   90.00
_cell.angle_beta   90.00
_cell.angle_gamma   90.00
#
_symmetry.space_group_name_H-M   'P 1'
#
loop_
_entity.id
_entity.type
_entity.pdbx_description
1 polymer ?
#
loop_
_entity_poly.entity_id
_entity_poly.type
_entity_poly.pdbx_seq_one_letter_code
_entity_poly.pdbx_strand_id
1 'polypeptide(L)'
;PGLLNTTAALCTAYACNTPVLCLTGQIPSAGIGTGRGYLHEIPDQLGLIQKLTKWAARIEHPTQAPDRVREAFKQLQTGRPRPVELEMA
;
A
#
# COMPACT_ATOMS: atom_id res chain seq x y z
N PRO A 1 12.82 -1.85 0.84
CA PRO A 1 12.90 -3.33 0.69
C PRO A 1 11.71 -4.10 1.28
N GLY A 2 11.19 -3.70 2.46
CA GLY A 2 10.11 -4.42 3.15
C GLY A 2 8.87 -4.68 2.30
N LEU A 3 8.34 -3.66 1.61
CA LEU A 3 7.21 -3.82 0.69
C LEU A 3 7.46 -4.91 -0.35
N LEU A 4 8.61 -4.88 -1.03
CA LEU A 4 8.95 -5.85 -2.08
C LEU A 4 8.98 -7.29 -1.56
N ASN A 5 9.45 -7.51 -0.33
CA ASN A 5 9.43 -8.83 0.30
C ASN A 5 8.00 -9.37 0.54
N THR A 6 7.00 -8.50 0.67
CA THR A 6 5.60 -8.92 0.85
C THR A 6 4.92 -9.34 -0.47
N THR A 7 5.48 -8.98 -1.62
CA THR A 7 4.81 -9.14 -2.92
C THR A 7 4.44 -10.57 -3.25
N ALA A 8 5.26 -11.55 -2.88
CA ALA A 8 4.91 -12.97 -3.07
C ALA A 8 3.63 -13.36 -2.32
N ALA A 9 3.47 -12.88 -1.08
CA ALA A 9 2.25 -13.12 -0.30
C ALA A 9 1.04 -12.38 -0.89
N LEU A 10 1.23 -11.16 -1.39
CA LEU A 10 0.16 -10.38 -2.04
C LEU A 10 -0.30 -11.04 -3.34
N CYS A 11 0.62 -11.54 -4.17
CA CYS A 11 0.27 -12.30 -5.37
C CYS A 11 -0.58 -13.52 -5.04
N THR A 12 -0.21 -14.29 -4.01
CA THR A 12 -1.01 -15.43 -3.53
C THR A 12 -2.39 -14.98 -3.05
N ALA A 13 -2.47 -13.93 -2.22
CA ALA A 13 -3.74 -13.40 -1.73
C ALA A 13 -4.64 -12.92 -2.89
N TYR A 14 -4.06 -12.30 -3.91
CA TYR A 14 -4.77 -11.84 -5.10
C TYR A 14 -5.36 -13.00 -5.89
N ALA A 15 -4.59 -14.08 -6.09
CA ALA A 15 -5.04 -15.29 -6.77
C ALA A 15 -6.14 -16.03 -5.99
N CYS A 16 -5.99 -16.12 -4.66
CA CYS A 16 -6.92 -16.83 -3.77
C CYS A 16 -8.16 -16.00 -3.40
N ASN A 17 -8.26 -14.74 -3.82
CA ASN A 17 -9.30 -13.81 -3.37
C ASN A 17 -9.34 -13.66 -1.84
N THR A 18 -8.17 -13.59 -1.22
CA THR A 18 -8.04 -13.49 0.23
C THR A 18 -7.97 -12.01 0.65
N PRO A 19 -8.79 -11.57 1.64
CA PRO A 19 -8.69 -10.23 2.17
C PRO A 19 -7.44 -10.09 3.05
N VAL A 20 -6.42 -9.39 2.53
CA VAL A 20 -5.16 -9.10 3.23
C VAL A 20 -4.87 -7.61 3.18
N LEU A 21 -4.57 -6.99 4.32
CA LEU A 21 -4.10 -5.61 4.39
C LEU A 21 -2.56 -5.58 4.41
N CYS A 22 -1.97 -4.95 3.40
CA CYS A 22 -0.57 -4.58 3.40
C CYS A 22 -0.43 -3.17 3.96
N LEU A 23 0.11 -3.02 5.18
CA LEU A 23 0.42 -1.72 5.77
C LEU A 23 1.92 -1.47 5.65
N THR A 24 2.32 -0.38 5.00
CA THR A 24 3.73 -0.06 4.75
C THR A 24 4.06 1.38 5.14
N GLY A 25 5.32 1.59 5.51
CA GLY A 25 5.88 2.94 5.63
C GLY A 25 6.44 3.43 4.31
N GLN A 26 6.72 4.73 4.26
CA GLN A 26 7.42 5.40 3.19
C GLN A 26 8.63 6.16 3.73
N ILE A 27 9.52 6.62 2.84
CA ILE A 27 10.50 7.66 3.16
C ILE A 27 9.79 8.93 3.64
N PRO A 28 10.47 9.89 4.31
CA PRO A 28 9.84 11.13 4.76
C PRO A 28 9.10 11.83 3.61
N SER A 29 7.85 12.25 3.85
CA SER A 29 6.96 12.90 2.87
C SER A 29 7.65 13.90 1.94
N ALA A 30 8.50 14.78 2.47
CA ALA A 30 9.21 15.81 1.68
C ALA A 30 10.23 15.27 0.67
N GLY A 31 10.63 14.01 0.79
CA GLY A 31 11.56 13.32 -0.10
C GLY A 31 10.89 12.49 -1.19
N ILE A 32 9.59 12.21 -1.07
CA ILE A 32 8.86 11.34 -2.00
C ILE A 32 8.87 11.94 -3.41
N GLY A 33 9.31 11.14 -4.39
CA GLY A 33 9.33 11.55 -5.80
C GLY A 33 10.43 12.55 -6.16
N THR A 34 11.29 12.92 -5.21
CA THR A 34 12.40 13.86 -5.47
C THR A 34 13.60 13.19 -6.16
N GLY A 35 13.71 11.86 -6.12
CA GLY A 35 14.80 11.12 -6.75
C GLY A 35 16.16 11.32 -6.07
N ARG A 36 16.17 11.70 -4.80
CA ARG A 36 17.41 12.00 -4.04
C ARG A 36 18.14 10.77 -3.52
N GLY A 37 17.55 9.58 -3.65
CA GLY A 37 18.19 8.32 -3.24
C GLY A 37 18.11 8.10 -1.73
N TYR A 38 16.95 8.37 -1.12
CA TYR A 38 16.75 8.08 0.29
C TYR A 38 16.92 6.59 0.56
N LEU A 39 17.45 6.24 1.74
CA LEU A 39 17.52 4.85 2.16
C LEU A 39 16.10 4.25 2.15
N HIS A 40 15.93 3.15 1.42
CA HIS A 40 14.66 2.46 1.18
C HIS A 40 13.67 3.17 0.25
N GLU A 41 14.07 4.22 -0.48
CA GLU A 41 13.27 4.80 -1.55
C GLU A 41 12.97 3.76 -2.63
N ILE A 42 11.70 3.65 -2.99
CA ILE A 42 11.24 2.91 -4.17
C ILE A 42 10.63 3.95 -5.11
N PRO A 43 11.15 4.11 -6.34
CA PRO A 43 10.53 4.97 -7.33
C PRO A 43 9.07 4.55 -7.55
N ASP A 44 8.15 5.49 -7.30
CA ASP A 44 6.71 5.26 -7.38
C ASP A 44 6.23 3.98 -6.66
N GLN A 45 6.54 3.89 -5.35
CA GLN A 45 6.13 2.77 -4.50
C GLN A 45 4.64 2.44 -4.62
N LEU A 46 3.79 3.46 -4.60
CA LEU A 46 2.34 3.31 -4.66
C LEU A 46 1.88 2.81 -6.04
N GLY A 47 2.42 3.35 -7.14
CA GLY A 47 2.10 2.89 -8.49
C GLY A 47 2.54 1.45 -8.73
N LEU A 48 3.68 1.03 -8.16
CA LEU A 48 4.16 -0.35 -8.20
C LEU A 48 3.15 -1.31 -7.53
N ILE A 49 2.72 -0.99 -6.30
CA ILE A 49 1.90 -1.93 -5.53
C ILE A 49 0.44 -1.99 -5.99
N GLN A 50 -0.09 -0.92 -6.58
CA GLN A 50 -1.42 -0.88 -7.19
C GLN A 50 -1.66 -1.98 -8.24
N LYS A 51 -0.59 -2.54 -8.83
CA LYS A 51 -0.69 -3.63 -9.81
C LYS A 51 -0.83 -5.01 -9.16
N LEU A 52 -0.55 -5.14 -7.87
CA LEU A 52 -0.60 -6.39 -7.11
C LEU A 52 -1.72 -6.41 -6.07
N THR A 53 -2.43 -5.29 -5.90
CA THR A 53 -3.56 -5.15 -4.97
C THR A 53 -4.81 -4.71 -5.72
N LYS A 54 -5.97 -4.92 -5.12
CA LYS A 54 -7.25 -4.40 -5.63
C LYS A 54 -7.37 -2.90 -5.46
N TRP A 55 -6.80 -2.40 -4.36
CA TRP A 55 -6.84 -1.00 -3.98
C TRP A 55 -5.57 -0.68 -3.20
N ALA A 56 -5.05 0.52 -3.38
CA ALA A 56 -3.87 1.04 -2.72
C ALA A 56 -4.07 2.53 -2.47
N ALA A 57 -3.62 3.04 -1.35
CA ALA A 57 -3.65 4.48 -1.08
C ALA A 57 -2.58 4.88 -0.07
N ARG A 58 -2.20 6.14 -0.12
CA ARG A 58 -1.28 6.75 0.84
C ARG A 58 -2.03 7.68 1.80
N ILE A 59 -1.65 7.63 3.07
CA ILE A 59 -1.95 8.65 4.08
C ILE A 59 -0.86 9.73 3.97
N GLU A 60 -1.21 10.88 3.43
CA GLU A 60 -0.28 12.03 3.25
C GLU A 60 -0.21 12.91 4.51
N HIS A 61 -1.21 12.81 5.39
CA HIS A 61 -1.25 13.54 6.65
C HIS A 61 -1.97 12.71 7.73
N PRO A 62 -1.54 12.73 9.01
CA PRO A 62 -2.14 11.93 10.06
C PRO A 62 -3.65 12.09 10.23
N THR A 63 -4.19 13.28 9.94
CA THR A 63 -5.65 13.54 10.02
C THR A 63 -6.46 12.72 9.01
N GLN A 64 -5.85 12.22 7.94
CA GLN A 64 -6.50 11.37 6.94
C GLN A 64 -6.55 9.90 7.37
N ALA A 65 -5.75 9.49 8.37
CA ALA A 65 -5.61 8.09 8.75
C ALA A 65 -6.94 7.39 9.09
N PRO A 66 -7.85 7.99 9.89
CA PRO A 66 -9.11 7.33 10.22
C PRO A 66 -9.95 7.01 8.97
N ASP A 67 -10.06 7.96 8.05
CA ASP A 67 -10.86 7.81 6.84
C ASP A 67 -10.23 6.82 5.85
N ARG A 68 -8.90 6.86 5.70
CA ARG A 68 -8.16 5.95 4.81
C ARG A 68 -8.16 4.51 5.31
N VAL A 69 -8.01 4.31 6.61
CA VAL A 69 -8.12 2.98 7.23
C VAL A 69 -9.53 2.43 7.04
N ARG A 70 -10.57 3.24 7.30
CA ARG A 70 -11.96 2.82 7.09
C ARG A 70 -12.21 2.41 5.64
N GLU A 71 -11.71 3.18 4.67
CA GLU A 71 -11.84 2.83 3.25
C GLU A 71 -11.08 1.54 2.91
N ALA A 72 -9.86 1.34 3.42
CA ALA A 72 -9.11 0.09 3.23
C ALA A 72 -9.91 -1.13 3.71
N PHE A 73 -10.53 -1.05 4.89
CA PHE A 73 -11.39 -2.12 5.42
C PHE A 73 -12.67 -2.33 4.62
N LYS A 74 -13.26 -1.26 4.08
CA LYS A 74 -14.39 -1.38 3.14
C LYS A 74 -13.96 -2.11 1.86
N GLN A 75 -12.78 -1.80 1.32
CA GLN A 75 -12.25 -2.46 0.13
C GLN A 75 -11.94 -3.95 0.36
N LEU A 76 -11.53 -4.33 1.58
CA LEU A 76 -11.35 -5.73 1.97
C LEU A 76 -12.66 -6.53 1.98
N GLN A 77 -13.76 -5.90 2.39
CA GLN A 77 -15.03 -6.57 2.70
C GLN A 77 -16.08 -6.51 1.58
N THR A 78 -15.90 -5.65 0.59
CA THR A 78 -16.91 -5.40 -0.46
C THR A 78 -16.45 -5.87 -1.83
N GLY A 79 -17.38 -6.27 -2.70
CA GLY A 79 -17.05 -6.78 -4.05
C GLY A 79 -16.25 -8.08 -3.99
N ARG A 80 -15.31 -8.27 -4.93
CA ARG A 80 -14.39 -9.43 -4.92
C ARG A 80 -13.30 -9.19 -3.85
N PRO A 81 -13.17 -10.03 -2.81
CA PRO A 81 -12.12 -9.88 -1.82
C PRO A 81 -10.76 -10.12 -2.46
N ARG A 82 -9.79 -9.26 -2.16
CA ARG A 82 -8.43 -9.23 -2.71
C ARG A 82 -7.55 -8.43 -1.76
N PRO A 83 -6.21 -8.55 -1.85
CA PRO A 83 -5.32 -7.75 -1.03
C PRO A 83 -5.51 -6.26 -1.32
N VAL A 84 -5.37 -5.45 -0.27
CA VAL A 84 -5.35 -3.99 -0.35
C VAL A 84 -4.07 -3.48 0.29
N GLU A 85 -3.60 -2.33 -0.14
CA GLU A 85 -2.44 -1.66 0.43
C GLU A 85 -2.84 -0.32 1.07
N LEU A 86 -2.14 0.03 2.14
CA LEU A 86 -2.18 1.36 2.73
C LEU A 86 -0.76 1.78 3.11
N GLU A 87 -0.29 2.88 2.51
CA GLU A 87 1.02 3.47 2.76
C GLU A 87 0.93 4.64 3.74
N MET A 88 1.92 4.79 4.63
CA MET A 88 2.05 5.90 5.57
C MET A 88 3.28 6.75 5.21
N ALA A 89 3.06 8.01 4.84
CA ALA A 89 4.10 8.96 4.45
C ALA A 89 4.46 10.00 5.53
#